data_AF-A0A8S9SJ01-F1
#
_entry.id   AF-A0A8S9SJ01-F1
#
_cell.length_a   1.000
_cell.length_b   1.000
_cell.length_c   1.000
_cell.angle_alpha   90.00
_cell.angle_beta   90.00
_cell.angle_gamma   90.00
#
_symmetry.space_group_name_H-M   'P 1'
#
loop_
_entity.id
_entity.type
_entity.pdbx_description
1 polymer ?
#
loop_
_entity_poly.entity_id
_entity_poly.type
_entity_poly.pdbx_seq_one_letter_code
_entity_poly.pdbx_strand_id
1 'polypeptide(L)'
;MRKLKFHEKKIIRKTNFLEWKREGGHRENLITNRYHMGGRDDYKKYRGLCRMMQKQTNAQAIDCAGSPEVRRALDRSSGVYRARTHSCRTRHNH
;
A
#
# COMPACT_ATOMS: atom_id res chain seq x y z
N MET A 1 -30.71 2.16 -13.87
CA MET A 1 -30.18 1.98 -15.26
C MET A 1 -30.73 0.69 -15.84
N ARG A 2 -30.96 0.61 -17.16
CA ARG A 2 -31.47 -0.61 -17.82
C ARG A 2 -30.41 -1.73 -17.80
N LYS A 3 -30.84 -2.99 -17.72
CA LYS A 3 -29.95 -4.15 -17.89
C LYS A 3 -29.53 -4.26 -19.37
N LEU A 4 -28.22 -4.20 -19.64
CA LEU A 4 -27.67 -4.34 -21.00
C LEU A 4 -27.76 -5.79 -21.50
N LYS A 5 -28.06 -5.97 -22.79
CA LYS A 5 -28.02 -7.25 -23.52
C LYS A 5 -26.57 -7.70 -23.73
N PHE A 6 -26.36 -8.99 -24.01
CA PHE A 6 -25.02 -9.58 -24.13
C PHE A 6 -24.15 -8.89 -25.20
N HIS A 7 -24.71 -8.58 -26.36
CA HIS A 7 -23.98 -7.88 -27.43
C HIS A 7 -23.60 -6.45 -27.03
N GLU A 8 -24.46 -5.74 -26.29
CA GLU A 8 -24.18 -4.39 -25.79
C GLU A 8 -23.07 -4.42 -24.73
N LYS A 9 -23.10 -5.39 -23.80
CA LYS A 9 -22.04 -5.61 -22.81
C LYS A 9 -20.70 -5.96 -23.46
N LYS A 10 -20.72 -6.68 -24.59
CA LYS A 10 -19.50 -7.03 -25.35
C LYS A 10 -18.82 -5.81 -25.96
N ILE A 11 -19.60 -4.81 -26.38
CA ILE A 11 -19.10 -3.52 -26.90
C ILE A 11 -18.62 -2.64 -25.73
N ILE A 12 -19.37 -2.60 -24.64
CA ILE A 12 -19.20 -1.69 -23.49
C ILE A 12 -18.46 -2.40 -22.35
N ARG A 13 -17.28 -2.98 -22.65
CA ARG A 13 -16.49 -3.73 -21.65
C ARG A 13 -15.70 -2.85 -20.70
N LYS A 14 -15.24 -1.69 -21.18
CA LYS A 14 -14.35 -0.79 -20.42
C LYS A 14 -15.12 0.29 -19.64
N THR A 15 -16.32 0.60 -20.09
CA THR A 15 -17.13 1.72 -19.62
C THR A 15 -18.00 1.28 -18.46
N ASN A 16 -17.58 1.64 -17.24
CA ASN A 16 -18.41 1.62 -16.04
C ASN A 16 -18.79 3.06 -15.70
N PHE A 17 -20.09 3.33 -15.56
CA PHE A 17 -20.60 4.68 -15.30
C PHE A 17 -20.64 5.06 -13.82
N LEU A 18 -20.67 4.06 -12.93
CA LEU A 18 -20.77 4.27 -11.49
C LEU A 18 -19.39 4.36 -10.83
N GLU A 19 -18.41 3.67 -11.39
CA GLU A 19 -17.08 3.57 -10.80
C GLU A 19 -16.01 4.04 -11.78
N TRP A 20 -15.24 5.05 -11.37
CA TRP A 20 -14.08 5.53 -12.11
C TRP A 20 -12.79 5.02 -11.47
N LYS A 21 -11.88 4.46 -12.27
CA LYS A 21 -10.62 3.84 -11.77
C LYS A 21 -9.75 4.81 -10.96
N ARG A 22 -9.80 6.10 -11.25
CA ARG A 22 -8.98 7.13 -10.59
C ARG A 22 -9.41 7.38 -9.15
N GLU A 23 -10.69 7.19 -8.82
CA GLU A 23 -11.22 7.48 -7.48
C GLU A 23 -10.84 6.40 -6.45
N GLY A 24 -10.29 5.26 -6.89
CA GLY A 24 -9.81 4.23 -5.96
C GLY A 24 -10.94 3.58 -5.16
N GLY A 25 -12.12 3.46 -5.78
CA GLY A 25 -13.31 2.81 -5.22
C GLY A 25 -14.16 3.71 -4.31
N HIS A 26 -15.11 3.09 -3.60
CA HIS A 26 -16.13 3.79 -2.81
C HIS A 26 -15.70 4.03 -1.35
N ARG A 27 -14.40 3.91 -1.05
CA ARG A 27 -13.90 3.95 0.34
C ARG A 27 -14.15 5.30 1.01
N GLU A 28 -14.01 6.39 0.26
CA GLU A 28 -14.24 7.74 0.79
C GLU A 28 -15.70 7.85 1.26
N ASN A 29 -16.66 7.51 0.40
CA ASN A 29 -18.09 7.55 0.72
C ASN A 29 -18.48 6.64 1.89
N LEU A 30 -17.91 5.43 1.97
CA LEU A 30 -18.18 4.50 3.07
C LEU A 30 -17.72 5.07 4.43
N ILE A 31 -16.55 5.71 4.47
CA ILE A 31 -15.99 6.28 5.70
C ILE A 31 -16.74 7.57 6.07
N THR A 32 -17.06 8.41 5.09
CA THR A 32 -17.91 9.60 5.28
C THR A 32 -19.27 9.23 5.86
N ASN A 33 -19.92 8.18 5.34
CA ASN A 33 -21.21 7.73 5.85
C ASN A 33 -21.11 7.10 7.24
N ARG A 34 -20.03 6.35 7.52
CA ARG A 34 -19.84 5.69 8.82
C ARG A 34 -19.62 6.68 9.96
N TYR A 35 -18.84 7.73 9.71
CA TYR A 35 -18.43 8.69 10.74
C TYR A 35 -19.13 10.05 10.64
N HIS A 36 -20.09 10.19 9.73
CA HIS A 36 -20.83 11.43 9.48
C HIS A 36 -19.91 12.66 9.39
N MET A 37 -18.86 12.57 8.57
CA MET A 37 -17.96 13.69 8.34
C MET A 37 -18.71 14.87 7.72
N GLY A 38 -18.61 16.06 8.33
CA GLY A 38 -19.40 17.23 7.95
C GLY A 38 -18.91 17.91 6.67
N GLY A 39 -17.60 18.06 6.51
CA GLY A 39 -17.02 18.70 5.33
C GLY A 39 -16.78 17.69 4.20
N ARG A 40 -17.10 18.10 2.97
CA ARG A 40 -16.91 17.28 1.76
C ARG A 40 -15.46 16.85 1.53
N ASP A 41 -14.49 17.64 1.98
CA ASP A 41 -13.05 17.39 1.77
C ASP A 41 -12.31 16.90 3.03
N ASP A 42 -12.99 16.68 4.16
CA ASP A 42 -12.33 16.32 5.42
C ASP A 42 -11.61 14.97 5.32
N TYR A 43 -12.23 13.99 4.66
CA TYR A 43 -11.59 12.71 4.37
C TYR A 43 -10.25 12.87 3.64
N LYS A 44 -10.18 13.76 2.65
CA LYS A 44 -8.96 13.99 1.86
C LYS A 44 -7.86 14.63 2.71
N LYS A 45 -8.22 15.58 3.57
CA LYS A 45 -7.28 16.22 4.52
C LYS A 45 -6.65 15.18 5.44
N TYR A 46 -7.47 14.38 6.12
CA TYR A 46 -6.98 13.35 7.04
C TYR A 46 -6.18 12.25 6.34
N ARG A 47 -6.64 11.80 5.16
CA ARG A 47 -5.89 10.84 4.34
C ARG A 47 -4.52 11.39 3.91
N GLY A 48 -4.42 12.68 3.62
CA GLY A 48 -3.16 13.36 3.32
C GLY A 48 -2.19 13.30 4.50
N LEU A 49 -2.67 13.63 5.70
CA LEU A 49 -1.88 13.58 6.93
C LEU A 49 -1.34 12.16 7.21
N CYS A 50 -2.20 11.13 7.14
CA CYS A 50 -1.77 9.74 7.32
C CYS A 50 -0.71 9.32 6.31
N ARG A 51 -0.81 9.78 5.05
CA ARG A 51 0.21 9.49 4.02
C ARG A 51 1.56 10.13 4.34
N MET A 52 1.56 11.35 4.88
CA MET A 52 2.81 12.02 5.30
C MET A 52 3.48 11.25 6.43
N MET A 53 2.72 10.87 7.45
CA MET A 53 3.23 10.06 8.57
C MET A 53 3.78 8.72 8.08
N GLN A 54 3.03 8.00 7.23
CA GLN A 54 3.49 6.73 6.66
C GLN A 54 4.78 6.88 5.86
N LYS A 55 4.92 7.96 5.09
CA LYS A 55 6.14 8.24 4.32
C LYS A 55 7.34 8.42 5.24
N GLN A 56 7.18 9.17 6.33
CA GLN A 56 8.23 9.39 7.33
C GLN A 56 8.62 8.09 8.02
N THR A 57 7.64 7.32 8.51
CA THR A 57 7.90 6.02 9.17
C THR A 57 8.54 5.03 8.22
N ASN A 58 8.13 4.98 6.95
CA ASN A 58 8.74 4.10 5.95
C ASN A 58 10.19 4.50 5.67
N ALA A 59 10.50 5.80 5.57
CA ALA A 59 11.86 6.29 5.42
C ALA A 59 12.72 5.87 6.63
N GLN A 60 12.23 6.14 7.84
CA GLN A 60 12.91 5.72 9.07
C GLN A 60 13.09 4.20 9.15
N ALA A 61 12.11 3.41 8.74
CA ALA A 61 12.21 1.94 8.74
C ALA A 61 13.29 1.44 7.77
N ILE A 62 13.42 2.07 6.61
CA ILE A 62 14.49 1.77 5.64
C ILE A 62 15.86 2.11 6.24
N ASP A 63 15.98 3.29 6.87
CA ASP A 63 17.23 3.73 7.50
C ASP A 63 17.63 2.83 8.69
N CYS A 64 16.67 2.42 9.51
CA CYS A 64 16.90 1.49 10.63
C CYS A 64 17.23 0.07 10.16
N ALA A 65 16.68 -0.40 9.04
CA ALA A 65 17.05 -1.69 8.44
C ALA A 65 18.45 -1.67 7.80
N GLY A 66 18.90 -0.50 7.32
CA GLY A 66 20.25 -0.30 6.78
C GLY A 66 21.32 0.02 7.82
N SER A 67 20.92 0.38 9.04
CA SER A 67 21.84 0.79 10.11
C SER A 67 22.72 -0.39 10.56
N PRO A 68 24.07 -0.31 10.42
CA PRO A 68 24.99 -1.36 10.84
C PRO A 68 24.85 -1.71 12.32
N GLU A 69 24.43 -0.77 13.16
CA GLU A 69 24.24 -0.97 14.60
C GLU A 69 23.09 -1.90 14.94
N VAL A 70 21.93 -1.76 14.27
CA VAL A 70 20.76 -2.65 14.49
C VAL A 70 21.06 -4.06 13.95
N ARG A 71 21.76 -4.14 12.82
CA ARG A 71 22.22 -5.41 12.24
C ARG A 71 23.23 -6.12 13.14
N ARG A 72 24.19 -5.39 13.72
CA ARG A 72 25.15 -5.89 14.71
C ARG A 72 24.50 -6.23 16.05
N ALA A 73 23.43 -5.55 16.45
CA ALA A 73 22.69 -5.82 17.69
C ALA A 73 21.90 -7.13 17.58
N LEU A 74 21.25 -7.38 16.43
CA LEU A 74 20.59 -8.67 16.15
C LEU A 74 21.59 -9.82 16.17
N ASP A 75 22.77 -9.65 15.54
CA ASP A 75 23.83 -10.67 15.51
C ASP A 75 24.41 -10.99 16.91
N ARG A 76 24.47 -9.98 17.79
CA ARG A 76 24.93 -10.15 19.19
C ARG A 76 23.91 -10.88 20.06
N SER A 77 22.61 -10.73 19.80
CA SER A 77 21.55 -11.49 20.47
C SER A 77 21.39 -12.92 19.95
N SER A 78 21.85 -13.23 18.74
CA SER A 78 21.85 -14.59 18.16
C SER A 78 23.17 -15.34 18.40
N GLY A 79 23.75 -15.19 19.59
CA GLY A 79 24.89 -16.00 20.05
C GLY A 79 24.61 -17.51 20.18
N VAL A 80 23.39 -17.97 19.90
CA VAL A 80 23.02 -19.40 19.88
C VAL A 80 21.99 -19.67 18.77
N TYR A 81 22.36 -19.58 17.49
CA TYR A 81 21.81 -20.49 16.47
C TYR A 81 22.76 -20.64 15.28
N ARG A 82 23.64 -21.61 15.49
CA ARG A 82 24.58 -22.28 14.59
C ARG A 82 24.12 -22.38 13.13
N ALA A 83 25.06 -22.04 12.24
CA ALA A 83 25.40 -22.72 10.99
C ALA A 83 24.26 -23.30 10.11
N ARG A 84 24.03 -22.67 8.95
CA ARG A 84 23.97 -23.29 7.60
C ARG A 84 23.20 -22.35 6.67
N THR A 85 23.91 -21.69 5.78
CA THR A 85 23.53 -21.64 4.35
C THR A 85 24.80 -21.43 3.56
N HIS A 86 25.41 -22.55 3.17
CA HIS A 86 26.20 -22.59 1.94
C HIS A 86 25.34 -22.08 0.77
N SER A 87 25.98 -21.36 -0.14
CA SER A 87 25.52 -21.02 -1.50
C SER A 87 24.49 -19.89 -1.64
N CYS A 88 24.94 -18.64 -1.50
CA CYS A 88 24.53 -17.58 -2.43
C CYS A 88 25.64 -17.42 -3.49
N ARG A 89 25.53 -18.26 -4.52
CA ARG A 89 26.29 -18.13 -5.77
C ARG A 89 25.76 -16.90 -6.53
N THR A 90 26.70 -16.06 -6.92
CA THR A 90 26.67 -14.97 -7.90
C THR A 90 25.64 -15.03 -9.02
N ARG A 91 25.12 -13.86 -9.44
CA ARG A 91 25.33 -13.22 -10.77
C ARG A 91 24.41 -12.00 -10.90
N HIS A 92 24.96 -10.78 -10.93
CA HIS A 92 25.50 -10.03 -12.08
C HIS A 92 24.42 -9.41 -12.97
N ASN A 93 24.54 -8.08 -13.09
CA ASN A 93 23.87 -7.20 -14.02
C ASN A 93 23.92 -7.74 -15.46
N HIS A 94 22.79 -7.65 -16.15
CA HIS A 94 22.72 -7.19 -17.54
C HIS A 94 21.35 -6.63 -17.85
#